data_AF-A0A0Q3M5L6-F1
#
_entry.id   AF-A0A0Q3M5L6-F1
#
_cell.length_a   1.000
_cell.length_b   1.000
_cell.length_c   1.000
_cell.angle_alpha   90.00
_cell.angle_beta   90.00
_cell.angle_gamma   90.00
#
_symmetry.space_group_name_H-M   'P 1'
#
loop_
_entity.id
_entity.type
_entity.pdbx_description
1 polymer ?
#
loop_
_entity_poly.entity_id
_entity_poly.type
_entity_poly.pdbx_seq_one_letter_code
_entity_poly.pdbx_strand_id
1 'polypeptide(L)'
;MRANADRGYDHHHIVEQGAGLREGFPLSTVDGVDNVVSIPRYKHHEITGWYNKPNKSLGMQTPRNYLRGGDWSEHAQFRHQVLRDFGALK
;
A
#
# COMPACT_ATOMS: atom_id res chain seq x y z
N MET A 1 -8.08 15.81 6.66
CA MET A 1 -8.91 14.84 7.39
C MET A 1 -9.91 14.21 6.44
N ARG A 2 -9.74 12.93 6.06
CA ARG A 2 -10.83 12.07 5.56
C ARG A 2 -10.60 10.62 5.95
N ALA A 3 -10.74 10.36 7.25
CA ALA A 3 -11.13 9.03 7.71
C ALA A 3 -12.65 9.07 7.89
N ASN A 4 -13.39 8.58 6.89
CA ASN A 4 -14.70 7.98 7.13
C ASN A 4 -14.85 6.78 6.21
N ALA A 5 -13.97 5.85 6.54
CA ALA A 5 -14.12 4.43 6.46
C ALA A 5 -15.53 3.99 6.94
N ASP A 6 -16.47 3.73 6.00
CA ASP A 6 -17.81 3.18 6.28
C ASP A 6 -17.76 1.93 7.19
N ARG A 7 -18.91 1.51 7.74
CA ARG A 7 -19.06 0.38 8.69
C ARG A 7 -18.24 -0.88 8.31
N GLY A 8 -16.96 -0.92 8.69
CA GLY A 8 -16.04 -2.04 8.49
C GLY A 8 -15.01 -1.94 7.35
N TYR A 9 -14.92 -0.83 6.60
CA TYR A 9 -13.97 -0.64 5.48
C TYR A 9 -13.13 0.60 5.69
N ASP A 10 -11.86 0.60 5.28
CA ASP A 10 -10.98 1.77 5.33
C ASP A 10 -10.53 2.20 3.93
N HIS A 11 -10.27 3.50 3.75
CA HIS A 11 -9.51 4.00 2.60
C HIS A 11 -8.04 3.61 2.75
N HIS A 12 -7.54 2.86 1.78
CA HIS A 12 -6.18 2.39 1.71
C HIS A 12 -5.46 3.03 0.52
N HIS A 13 -4.35 3.70 0.79
CA HIS A 13 -3.45 4.14 -0.26
C HIS A 13 -2.65 2.93 -0.77
N ILE A 14 -2.80 2.58 -2.04
CA ILE A 14 -2.07 1.46 -2.67
C ILE A 14 -0.57 1.69 -2.46
N VAL A 15 -0.06 2.83 -2.95
CA VAL A 15 1.22 3.41 -2.55
C VAL A 15 1.03 4.27 -1.32
N GLU A 16 1.50 3.76 -0.17
CA GLU A 16 1.40 4.46 1.12
C GLU A 16 1.92 5.89 1.03
N GLN A 17 1.16 6.85 1.58
CA GLN A 17 1.48 8.28 1.53
C GLN A 17 2.91 8.58 2.02
N GLY A 18 3.30 8.05 3.18
CA GLY A 18 4.66 8.25 3.72
C GLY A 18 5.77 7.58 2.89
N ALA A 19 5.45 6.55 2.12
CA ALA A 19 6.40 5.97 1.17
C ALA A 19 6.48 6.84 -0.08
N GLY A 20 5.36 7.17 -0.71
CA GLY A 20 5.36 7.95 -1.94
C GLY A 20 5.96 9.34 -1.79
N LEU A 21 5.69 10.03 -0.67
CA LEU A 21 6.32 11.32 -0.37
C LEU A 21 7.83 11.20 -0.14
N ARG A 22 8.29 10.10 0.47
CA ARG A 22 9.72 9.85 0.69
C ARG A 22 10.47 9.56 -0.62
N GLU A 23 9.85 8.84 -1.55
CA GLU A 23 10.40 8.60 -2.88
C GLU A 23 10.29 9.83 -3.81
N GLY A 24 9.64 10.91 -3.35
CA GLY A 24 9.50 12.15 -4.11
C GLY A 24 8.41 12.14 -5.17
N PHE A 25 7.44 11.21 -5.09
CA PHE A 25 6.33 11.17 -6.02
C PHE A 25 5.40 12.39 -5.84
N PRO A 26 4.78 12.91 -6.93
CA PRO A 26 3.91 14.07 -6.84
C PRO A 26 2.74 13.83 -5.88
N LEU A 27 2.40 14.83 -5.07
CA LEU A 27 1.27 14.74 -4.12
C LEU A 27 -0.05 14.45 -4.85
N SER A 28 -0.23 15.00 -6.06
CA SER A 28 -1.40 14.74 -6.92
C SER A 28 -1.54 13.26 -7.29
N THR A 29 -0.43 12.53 -7.35
CA THR A 29 -0.40 11.10 -7.63
C THR A 29 -0.59 10.30 -6.34
N VAL A 30 0.09 10.70 -5.25
CA VAL A 30 0.03 10.04 -3.95
C VAL A 30 -1.38 10.12 -3.33
N ASP A 31 -2.00 11.30 -3.33
CA ASP A 31 -3.35 11.52 -2.81
C ASP A 31 -4.42 11.41 -3.92
N GLY A 32 -4.02 11.00 -5.12
CA GLY A 32 -4.90 10.83 -6.27
C GLY A 32 -5.91 9.71 -6.09
N VAL A 33 -7.10 9.86 -6.70
CA VAL A 33 -8.18 8.87 -6.59
C VAL A 33 -7.78 7.48 -7.11
N ASP A 34 -6.87 7.42 -8.08
CA ASP A 34 -6.35 6.17 -8.64
C ASP A 34 -5.43 5.42 -7.67
N ASN A 35 -4.91 6.09 -6.63
CA ASN A 35 -4.06 5.48 -5.60
C ASN A 35 -4.85 5.10 -4.34
N VAL A 36 -6.16 5.31 -4.28
CA VAL A 36 -6.99 5.05 -3.09
C VAL A 36 -8.04 3.99 -3.39
N VAL A 37 -8.08 2.95 -2.57
CA VAL A 37 -9.09 1.88 -2.64
C VAL A 37 -9.78 1.70 -1.29
N SER A 38 -11.06 1.33 -1.31
CA SER A 38 -11.78 0.94 -0.09
C SER A 38 -11.61 -0.56 0.14
N ILE A 39 -11.05 -0.94 1.29
CA ILE A 39 -10.81 -2.36 1.65
C ILE A 39 -11.36 -2.68 3.03
N PRO A 40 -11.72 -3.94 3.34
CA PRO A 40 -12.15 -4.30 4.69
C PRO A 40 -11.08 -3.93 5.72
N ARG A 41 -11.48 -3.32 6.84
CA ARG A 41 -10.58 -2.85 7.91
C ARG A 41 -9.65 -3.93 8.42
N TYR A 42 -10.16 -5.15 8.59
CA TYR A 42 -9.33 -6.28 8.99
C TYR A 42 -8.22 -6.57 7.97
N LYS A 43 -8.55 -6.55 6.66
CA LYS A 43 -7.55 -6.71 5.58
C LYS A 43 -6.56 -5.55 5.56
N HIS A 44 -7.01 -4.32 5.82
CA HIS A 44 -6.13 -3.18 5.94
C HIS A 44 -5.05 -3.39 7.02
N HIS A 45 -5.45 -3.84 8.21
CA HIS A 45 -4.51 -4.14 9.30
C HIS A 45 -3.61 -5.33 8.98
N GLU A 46 -4.15 -6.38 8.36
CA GLU A 46 -3.40 -7.57 7.96
C GLU A 46 -2.27 -7.21 6.97
N ILE A 47 -2.61 -6.48 5.91
CA ILE A 47 -1.66 -6.01 4.89
C ILE A 47 -0.63 -5.06 5.50
N THR A 48 -1.07 -4.08 6.30
CA THR A 48 -0.15 -3.17 7.00
C THR A 48 0.83 -3.93 7.89
N GLY A 49 0.36 -4.96 8.60
CA GLY A 49 1.21 -5.84 9.39
C GLY A 49 2.23 -6.59 8.54
N TRP A 50 1.82 -7.10 7.37
CA TRP A 50 2.72 -7.80 6.45
C TRP A 50 3.81 -6.89 5.86
N TYR A 51 3.48 -5.64 5.49
CA TYR A 51 4.46 -4.64 5.02
C TYR A 51 5.56 -4.31 6.04
N ASN A 52 5.33 -4.60 7.32
CA ASN A 52 6.29 -4.38 8.41
C ASN A 52 7.14 -5.60 8.75
N LYS A 53 6.85 -6.77 8.17
CA LYS A 53 7.55 -8.02 8.48
C LYS A 53 8.62 -8.32 7.44
N PRO A 54 9.83 -8.75 7.86
CA PRO A 54 10.82 -9.34 6.96
C PRO A 54 10.24 -10.50 6.16
N ASN A 55 10.52 -10.56 4.86
CA ASN A 55 10.06 -11.63 3.99
C ASN A 55 11.25 -12.34 3.32
N LYS A 56 11.30 -13.67 3.40
CA LYS A 56 12.34 -14.49 2.76
C LYS A 56 12.40 -14.28 1.24
N SER A 57 11.26 -14.12 0.57
CA SER A 57 11.23 -13.88 -0.88
C SER A 57 11.80 -12.53 -1.28
N LEU A 58 11.92 -11.60 -0.32
CA LEU A 58 12.46 -10.25 -0.52
C LEU A 58 13.87 -10.11 0.09
N GLY A 59 14.61 -11.23 0.21
CA GLY A 59 15.95 -11.23 0.78
C GLY A 59 15.97 -10.83 2.26
N MET A 60 14.95 -11.24 3.02
CA MET A 60 14.76 -10.86 4.43
C MET A 60 14.53 -9.36 4.67
N GLN A 61 14.21 -8.58 3.64
CA GLN A 61 13.78 -7.20 3.79
C GLN A 61 12.29 -7.13 4.10
N THR A 62 11.86 -6.04 4.76
CA THR A 62 10.44 -5.69 4.76
C THR A 62 10.05 -5.24 3.35
N PRO A 63 8.80 -5.47 2.91
CA PRO A 63 8.35 -4.98 1.60
C PRO A 63 8.53 -3.46 1.43
N ARG A 64 8.40 -2.68 2.53
CA ARG A 64 8.69 -1.24 2.52
C ARG A 64 10.16 -0.90 2.21
N ASN A 65 11.10 -1.71 2.67
CA ASN A 65 12.52 -1.50 2.39
C ASN A 65 12.89 -2.02 0.99
N TYR A 66 12.33 -3.16 0.60
CA TYR A 66 12.54 -3.76 -0.72
C TYR A 66 12.18 -2.81 -1.87
N LEU A 67 11.12 -2.02 -1.71
CA LEU A 67 10.65 -1.09 -2.74
C LEU A 67 11.42 0.24 -2.80
N ARG A 68 12.34 0.54 -1.87
CA ARG A 68 13.01 1.86 -1.85
C ARG A 68 13.78 2.12 -3.13
N GLY A 69 13.66 3.35 -3.65
CA GLY A 69 14.32 3.78 -4.88
C GLY A 69 13.69 3.23 -6.17
N GLY A 70 12.61 2.46 -6.07
CA GLY A 70 11.83 2.05 -7.24
C GLY A 70 10.96 3.16 -7.77
N ASP A 71 10.49 3.02 -9.02
CA ASP A 71 9.59 3.99 -9.63
C ASP A 71 8.13 3.81 -9.18
N TRP A 72 7.26 4.74 -9.56
CA TRP A 72 5.84 4.68 -9.22
C TRP A 72 5.17 3.39 -9.70
N SER A 73 5.50 2.94 -10.92
CA SER A 73 4.90 1.77 -11.53
C SER A 73 5.31 0.50 -10.78
N GLU A 74 6.58 0.36 -10.41
CA GLU A 74 7.09 -0.75 -9.62
C GLU A 74 6.40 -0.82 -8.25
N HIS A 75 6.28 0.33 -7.57
CA HIS A 75 5.52 0.43 -6.33
C HIS A 75 4.07 -0.02 -6.52
N ALA A 76 3.37 0.59 -7.48
CA ALA A 76 1.95 0.35 -7.71
C ALA A 76 1.68 -1.12 -8.08
N GLN A 77 2.44 -1.69 -9.01
CA GLN A 77 2.29 -3.08 -9.45
C GLN A 77 2.50 -4.06 -8.31
N PHE A 78 3.60 -3.92 -7.55
CA PHE A 78 3.86 -4.78 -6.40
C PHE A 78 2.74 -4.69 -5.37
N ARG A 79 2.28 -3.47 -5.06
CA ARG A 79 1.24 -3.22 -4.05
C ARG A 79 -0.13 -3.71 -4.49
N HIS A 80 -0.47 -3.59 -5.77
CA HIS A 80 -1.67 -4.20 -6.34
C HIS A 80 -1.64 -5.73 -6.24
N GLN A 81 -0.49 -6.36 -6.51
CA GLN A 81 -0.37 -7.80 -6.39
C GLN A 81 -0.60 -8.25 -4.93
N VAL A 82 0.02 -7.57 -3.96
CA VAL A 82 -0.19 -7.86 -2.53
C VAL A 82 -1.67 -7.69 -2.15
N LEU A 83 -2.35 -6.64 -2.62
CA LEU A 83 -3.78 -6.45 -2.35
C LEU A 83 -4.62 -7.62 -2.91
N ARG A 84 -4.28 -8.18 -4.07
CA ARG A 84 -4.95 -9.37 -4.64
C ARG A 84 -4.62 -10.64 -3.85
N ASP A 85 -3.36 -10.84 -3.48
CA ASP A 85 -2.91 -12.01 -2.71
C ASP A 85 -3.60 -12.10 -1.35
N PHE A 86 -3.88 -10.96 -0.73
CA PHE A 86 -4.63 -10.88 0.53
C PHE A 86 -6.15 -10.90 0.35
N GLY A 87 -6.65 -10.97 -0.89
CA GLY A 87 -8.07 -10.98 -1.23
C GLY A 87 -8.78 -9.64 -0.95
N ALA A 88 -8.04 -8.54 -0.88
CA ALA A 88 -8.58 -7.19 -0.69
C ALA A 88 -9.07 -6.58 -2.01
N LEU A 89 -8.50 -7.01 -3.14
CA LEU A 89 -8.96 -6.71 -4.49
C LEU A 89 -9.29 -8.01 -5.23
N LYS A 90 -10.29 -7.95 -6.13
CA LYS A 90 -10.63 -9.02 -7.07
C LYS A 90 -9.87 -8.82 -8.38
#